data_AF-A0A699HPF5-F1
#
_entry.id   AF-A0A699HPF5-F1
#
_cell.length_a   1.000
_cell.length_b   1.000
_cell.length_c   1.000
_cell.angle_alpha   90.00
_cell.angle_beta   90.00
_cell.angle_gamma   90.00
#
_symmetry.space_group_name_H-M   'P 1'
#
loop_
_entity.id
_entity.type
_entity.pdbx_description
1 polymer ?
#
loop_
_entity_poly.entity_id
_entity_poly.type
_entity_poly.pdbx_seq_one_letter_code
_entity_poly.pdbx_strand_id
1 'polypeptide(L)'
;MAVTTQGTLWLNQNVVMCFECGAQGHYRNNCPKVNNQNHRNKARVPDARGKAYVLGGGDANLGSNTVTCTFLLNDHHAYMLFDSGADRSFVSNTFSTLLDITPFALEVSYALHLSNGRTLKTWIVLRGCTIGLLGHPYNIDMMPIDLGSFDVTIDMDWLAKSHIVIVCDEKIVRIP
;
A
#
# COMPACT_ATOMS: atom_id res chain seq x y z
N MET A 1 23.21 47.85 -16.56
CA MET A 1 22.50 47.05 -15.53
C MET A 1 21.02 47.12 -15.82
N ALA A 2 20.32 45.97 -15.63
CA ALA A 2 18.89 45.70 -15.79
C ALA A 2 18.35 45.88 -17.23
N VAL A 3 18.37 44.87 -18.11
CA VAL A 3 17.58 43.61 -18.16
C VAL A 3 16.07 43.84 -18.10
N THR A 4 15.51 43.99 -19.30
CA THR A 4 14.11 43.79 -19.64
C THR A 4 13.82 42.28 -19.73
N THR A 5 12.80 41.81 -19.03
CA THR A 5 12.26 40.45 -19.24
C THR A 5 10.80 40.56 -19.61
N GLN A 6 10.49 40.20 -20.86
CA GLN A 6 9.13 39.95 -21.34
C GLN A 6 8.66 38.62 -20.74
N GLY A 7 7.52 38.65 -20.04
CA GLY A 7 6.86 37.44 -19.56
C GLY A 7 6.13 36.75 -20.72
N THR A 8 6.65 35.61 -21.16
CA THR A 8 5.95 34.68 -22.05
C THR A 8 4.96 33.83 -21.25
N LEU A 9 3.70 33.80 -21.73
CA LEU A 9 2.67 32.84 -21.34
C LEU A 9 3.16 31.42 -21.65
N TRP A 10 3.34 30.57 -20.64
CA TRP A 10 3.49 29.13 -20.87
C TRP A 10 2.09 28.51 -20.98
N LEU A 11 1.66 28.24 -22.21
CA LEU A 11 0.61 27.27 -22.48
C LEU A 11 1.11 25.90 -22.02
N ASN A 12 0.52 25.36 -20.95
CA ASN A 12 0.68 23.96 -20.57
C ASN A 12 0.04 23.09 -21.67
N GLN A 13 0.84 22.75 -22.68
CA GLN A 13 0.47 21.69 -23.61
C GLN A 13 0.63 20.37 -22.86
N ASN A 14 -0.50 19.82 -22.39
CA ASN A 14 -0.58 18.43 -21.95
C ASN A 14 -0.28 17.54 -23.17
N VAL A 15 0.99 17.23 -23.38
CA VAL A 15 1.41 16.32 -24.44
C VAL A 15 0.98 14.92 -24.02
N VAL A 16 -0.09 14.43 -24.65
CA VAL A 16 -0.63 13.09 -24.39
C VAL A 16 0.41 12.04 -24.77
N MET A 17 0.83 11.23 -23.81
CA MET A 17 1.77 10.12 -23.98
C MET A 17 1.01 8.79 -24.08
N CYS A 18 1.33 8.00 -25.11
CA CYS A 18 0.72 6.69 -25.31
C CYS A 18 1.33 5.66 -24.36
N PHE A 19 0.53 5.16 -23.43
CA PHE A 19 0.94 4.18 -22.42
C PHE A 19 1.38 2.82 -22.97
N GLU A 20 1.08 2.50 -24.23
CA GLU A 20 1.49 1.24 -24.85
C GLU A 20 2.84 1.35 -25.58
N CYS A 21 3.14 2.49 -26.21
CA CYS A 21 4.34 2.64 -27.05
C CYS A 21 5.29 3.76 -26.64
N GLY A 22 4.92 4.56 -25.64
CA GLY A 22 5.69 5.70 -25.14
C GLY A 22 5.75 6.91 -26.07
N ALA A 23 5.07 6.89 -27.23
CA ALA A 23 5.08 8.01 -28.16
C ALA A 23 4.08 9.11 -27.78
N GLN A 24 4.43 10.35 -28.08
CA GLN A 24 3.60 11.53 -27.85
C GLN A 24 2.54 11.71 -28.94
N GLY A 25 1.42 12.35 -28.60
CA GLY A 25 0.40 12.81 -29.55
C GLY A 25 -0.83 11.92 -29.72
N HIS A 26 -0.96 10.80 -28.98
CA HIS A 26 -2.16 9.97 -29.03
C HIS A 26 -2.37 9.15 -27.74
N TYR A 27 -3.63 8.84 -27.44
CA TYR A 27 -4.00 7.90 -26.39
C TYR A 27 -3.86 6.46 -26.85
N ARG A 28 -3.72 5.52 -25.90
CA ARG A 28 -3.58 4.07 -26.13
C ARG A 28 -4.57 3.51 -27.16
N ASN A 29 -5.83 3.95 -27.12
CA ASN A 29 -6.89 3.45 -27.98
C ASN A 29 -6.67 3.74 -29.48
N ASN A 30 -5.80 4.70 -29.79
CA ASN A 30 -5.42 5.07 -31.15
C ASN A 30 -3.96 4.68 -31.48
N CYS A 31 -3.37 3.76 -30.71
CA CYS A 31 -1.97 3.38 -30.86
C CYS A 31 -1.75 2.47 -32.08
N PRO A 32 -0.98 2.90 -33.10
CA PRO A 32 -0.77 2.11 -34.31
C PRO A 32 0.02 0.81 -34.08
N LYS A 33 0.74 0.67 -32.95
CA LYS A 33 1.47 -0.57 -32.60
C LYS A 33 0.56 -1.69 -32.06
N VAL A 34 -0.61 -1.36 -31.52
CA VAL A 34 -1.56 -2.36 -30.98
C VAL A 34 -2.18 -3.19 -32.11
N ASN A 35 -2.26 -2.62 -33.32
CA ASN A 35 -2.91 -3.28 -34.45
C ASN A 35 -2.04 -4.34 -35.16
N ASN A 36 -0.84 -4.65 -34.65
CA ASN A 36 0.15 -5.44 -35.40
C ASN A 36 0.81 -6.62 -34.65
N GLN A 37 0.28 -7.10 -33.53
CA GLN A 37 0.90 -8.24 -32.82
C GLN A 37 -0.01 -9.45 -32.66
N ASN A 38 -0.29 -10.13 -33.77
CA ASN A 38 -0.38 -11.59 -33.79
C ASN A 38 0.94 -12.12 -34.37
N HIS A 39 1.93 -12.49 -33.54
CA HIS A 39 2.80 -13.67 -33.73
C HIS A 39 4.04 -13.72 -32.78
N ARG A 40 4.13 -14.84 -32.05
CA ARG A 40 5.32 -15.67 -31.69
C ARG A 40 6.45 -15.18 -30.73
N ASN A 41 6.52 -15.92 -29.61
CA ASN A 41 7.61 -16.77 -29.06
C ASN A 41 9.00 -16.23 -28.61
N LYS A 42 9.29 -16.51 -27.32
CA LYS A 42 10.50 -17.04 -26.63
C LYS A 42 11.87 -16.35 -26.81
N ALA A 43 12.50 -15.92 -25.70
CA ALA A 43 13.79 -16.44 -25.18
C ALA A 43 14.33 -15.71 -23.92
N ARG A 44 14.74 -16.52 -22.92
CA ARG A 44 15.85 -16.47 -21.94
C ARG A 44 16.17 -15.21 -21.09
N VAL A 45 16.36 -15.51 -19.79
CA VAL A 45 16.82 -14.69 -18.65
C VAL A 45 18.35 -14.44 -18.70
N PRO A 46 18.84 -13.31 -18.13
CA PRO A 46 19.73 -13.42 -16.96
C PRO A 46 19.31 -12.51 -15.79
N ASP A 47 19.64 -13.02 -14.60
CA ASP A 47 19.35 -12.55 -13.25
C ASP A 47 19.75 -11.09 -12.95
N ALA A 48 18.81 -10.31 -12.42
CA ALA A 48 19.08 -9.08 -11.68
C ALA A 48 18.15 -9.05 -10.45
N ARG A 49 18.79 -9.21 -9.30
CA ARG A 49 18.19 -9.25 -7.96
C ARG A 49 17.35 -8.01 -7.67
N GLY A 50 16.04 -8.16 -7.80
CA GLY A 50 15.04 -7.33 -7.15
C GLY A 50 13.92 -8.25 -6.72
N LYS A 51 13.84 -8.60 -5.44
CA LYS A 51 12.72 -9.41 -4.92
C LYS A 51 11.47 -8.52 -4.95
N ALA A 52 10.75 -8.54 -6.07
CA ALA A 52 9.39 -8.03 -6.14
C ALA A 52 8.51 -8.98 -5.32
N TYR A 53 7.98 -8.52 -4.21
CA TYR A 53 6.97 -9.26 -3.47
C TYR A 53 5.70 -9.25 -4.31
N VAL A 54 5.23 -10.43 -4.71
CA VAL A 54 4.00 -10.58 -5.50
C VAL A 54 2.84 -10.10 -4.64
N LEU A 55 2.32 -8.93 -4.97
CA LEU A 55 1.07 -8.44 -4.40
C LEU A 55 -0.05 -9.36 -4.86
N GLY A 56 -0.58 -10.10 -3.88
CA GLY A 56 -1.51 -11.22 -4.03
C GLY A 56 -2.53 -10.95 -5.13
N GLY A 57 -2.42 -11.74 -6.20
CA GLY A 57 -3.47 -11.83 -7.21
C GLY A 57 -4.56 -12.73 -6.66
N GLY A 58 -5.59 -12.13 -6.08
CA GLY A 58 -6.87 -12.76 -5.81
C GLY A 58 -7.96 -11.74 -6.12
N ASP A 59 -8.61 -11.88 -7.27
CA ASP A 59 -9.78 -11.15 -7.76
C ASP A 59 -10.05 -9.79 -7.09
N ALA A 60 -9.20 -8.81 -7.40
CA ALA A 60 -9.50 -7.43 -7.10
C ALA A 60 -10.64 -6.99 -8.02
N ASN A 61 -11.85 -6.90 -7.46
CA ASN A 61 -12.91 -6.05 -8.00
C ASN A 61 -12.28 -4.69 -8.31
N LEU A 62 -12.29 -4.28 -9.59
CA LEU A 62 -11.67 -3.06 -10.13
C LEU A 62 -12.16 -1.73 -9.51
N GLY A 63 -12.93 -1.75 -8.41
CA GLY A 63 -13.50 -0.57 -7.75
C GLY A 63 -13.16 -0.40 -6.27
N SER A 64 -12.33 -1.26 -5.67
CA SER A 64 -11.92 -1.11 -4.26
C SER A 64 -10.55 -0.44 -4.17
N ASN A 65 -10.47 0.78 -3.62
CA ASN A 65 -9.22 1.50 -3.31
C ASN A 65 -8.41 0.83 -2.18
N THR A 66 -8.59 -0.47 -1.99
CA THR A 66 -8.16 -1.19 -0.81
C THR A 66 -6.94 -2.02 -1.21
N VAL A 67 -5.77 -1.63 -0.69
CA VAL A 67 -4.53 -2.37 -0.96
C VAL A 67 -4.38 -3.48 0.04
N THR A 68 -4.25 -4.70 -0.47
CA THR A 68 -3.94 -5.87 0.35
C THR A 68 -2.57 -6.42 -0.02
N CYS A 69 -1.77 -6.72 0.99
CA CYS A 69 -0.39 -7.18 0.83
C CYS A 69 -0.06 -8.23 1.88
N THR A 70 0.91 -9.10 1.60
CA THR A 70 1.51 -9.95 2.63
C THR A 70 2.88 -9.40 3.01
N PHE A 71 3.05 -9.03 4.28
CA PHE A 71 4.32 -8.58 4.85
C PHE A 71 4.61 -9.31 6.16
N LEU A 72 5.83 -9.15 6.67
CA LEU A 72 6.19 -9.69 7.98
C LEU A 72 5.72 -8.73 9.08
N LEU A 73 5.07 -9.27 10.10
CA LEU A 73 4.81 -8.63 11.38
C LEU A 73 5.45 -9.49 12.47
N ASN A 74 6.44 -8.96 13.18
CA ASN A 74 7.26 -9.71 14.15
C ASN A 74 7.73 -11.06 13.58
N ASP A 75 8.27 -11.03 12.36
CA ASP A 75 8.75 -12.22 11.62
C ASP A 75 7.67 -13.25 11.21
N HIS A 76 6.38 -12.96 11.42
CA HIS A 76 5.26 -13.77 10.93
C HIS A 76 4.63 -13.15 9.68
N HIS A 77 4.34 -13.98 8.66
CA HIS A 77 3.62 -13.52 7.48
C HIS A 77 2.19 -13.14 7.85
N ALA A 78 1.83 -11.88 7.62
CA ALA A 78 0.49 -11.35 7.89
C ALA A 78 -0.14 -10.86 6.60
N TYR A 79 -1.42 -11.18 6.39
CA TYR A 79 -2.24 -10.58 5.35
C TYR A 79 -2.75 -9.21 5.81
N MET A 80 -2.16 -8.15 5.27
CA MET A 80 -2.32 -6.77 5.70
C MET A 80 -3.26 -5.99 4.78
N LEU A 81 -4.11 -5.19 5.41
CA LEU A 81 -4.98 -4.19 4.80
C LEU A 81 -4.42 -2.79 5.05
N PHE A 82 -4.25 -1.96 4.03
CA PHE A 82 -3.95 -0.53 4.20
C PHE A 82 -5.26 0.25 4.08
N ASP A 83 -5.71 0.82 5.20
CA ASP A 83 -7.04 1.44 5.30
C ASP A 83 -6.93 2.92 5.64
N SER A 84 -7.31 3.77 4.68
CA SER A 84 -7.38 5.22 4.88
C SER A 84 -8.54 5.66 5.78
N GLY A 85 -9.51 4.78 6.04
CA GLY A 85 -10.60 5.00 6.97
C GLY A 85 -10.29 4.58 8.41
N ALA A 86 -9.16 3.87 8.62
CA ALA A 86 -8.73 3.47 9.95
C ALA A 86 -8.05 4.65 10.66
N ASP A 87 -8.41 4.86 11.92
CA ASP A 87 -7.83 5.86 12.81
C ASP A 87 -6.67 5.31 13.66
N ARG A 88 -6.54 3.98 13.68
CA ARG A 88 -5.52 3.20 14.38
C ARG A 88 -5.16 1.98 13.55
N SER A 89 -3.98 1.43 13.83
CA SER A 89 -3.63 0.11 13.32
C SER A 89 -4.17 -0.99 14.22
N PHE A 90 -4.63 -2.07 13.60
CA PHE A 90 -5.29 -3.19 14.26
C PHE A 90 -4.64 -4.50 13.89
N VAL A 91 -4.67 -5.45 14.81
CA VAL A 91 -4.27 -6.85 14.56
C VAL A 91 -5.41 -7.76 14.95
N SER A 92 -5.60 -8.86 14.23
CA SER A 92 -6.62 -9.84 14.58
C SER A 92 -6.27 -10.50 15.91
N ASN A 93 -7.28 -10.80 16.72
CA ASN A 93 -7.08 -11.50 17.98
C ASN A 93 -6.36 -12.85 17.77
N THR A 94 -6.70 -13.58 16.70
CA THR A 94 -6.03 -14.84 16.35
C THR A 94 -4.56 -14.64 16.02
N PHE A 95 -4.23 -13.68 15.16
CA PHE A 95 -2.85 -13.40 14.76
C PHE A 95 -2.01 -12.85 15.92
N SER A 96 -2.62 -12.06 16.82
CA SER A 96 -1.93 -11.47 17.96
C SER A 96 -1.28 -12.50 18.88
N THR A 97 -1.86 -13.70 18.97
CA THR A 97 -1.31 -14.82 19.76
C THR A 97 0.04 -15.33 19.23
N LEU A 98 0.35 -15.05 17.96
CA LEU A 98 1.61 -15.45 17.32
C LEU A 98 2.74 -14.49 17.65
N LEU A 99 2.43 -13.25 18.04
CA LEU A 99 3.43 -12.18 18.16
C LEU A 99 4.30 -12.30 19.42
N ASP A 100 3.87 -13.08 20.42
CA ASP A 100 4.51 -13.20 21.75
C ASP A 100 4.80 -11.83 22.42
N ILE A 101 3.93 -10.84 22.15
CA ILE A 101 4.01 -9.51 22.76
C ILE A 101 3.11 -9.48 23.99
N THR A 102 3.67 -9.03 25.12
CA THR A 102 2.88 -8.80 26.33
C THR A 102 1.89 -7.65 26.10
N PRO A 103 0.57 -7.88 26.20
CA PRO A 103 -0.41 -6.82 25.99
C PRO A 103 -0.35 -5.75 27.08
N PHE A 104 -0.47 -4.48 26.69
CA PHE A 104 -0.51 -3.35 27.62
C PHE A 104 -1.95 -2.87 27.82
N ALA A 105 -2.39 -2.79 29.07
CA ALA A 105 -3.70 -2.26 29.44
C ALA A 105 -3.68 -0.72 29.50
N LEU A 106 -4.61 -0.09 28.79
CA LEU A 106 -4.87 1.34 28.80
C LEU A 106 -5.75 1.72 29.98
N GLU A 107 -5.50 2.89 30.58
CA GLU A 107 -6.36 3.46 31.62
C GLU A 107 -7.75 3.85 31.09
N VAL A 108 -7.81 4.25 29.81
CA VAL A 108 -9.04 4.66 29.13
C VAL A 108 -9.29 3.75 27.94
N SER A 109 -10.53 3.26 27.80
CA SER A 109 -10.94 2.42 26.67
C SER A 109 -10.91 3.20 25.36
N TYR A 110 -10.42 2.57 24.30
CA TYR A 110 -10.62 3.01 22.93
C TYR A 110 -11.96 2.52 22.39
N ALA A 111 -12.73 3.39 21.74
CA ALA A 111 -14.02 3.06 21.13
C ALA A 111 -13.89 2.95 19.60
N LEU A 112 -13.93 1.74 19.08
CA LEU A 112 -13.94 1.43 17.65
C LEU A 112 -15.36 1.46 17.11
N HIS A 113 -15.60 2.24 16.07
CA HIS A 113 -16.88 2.27 15.36
C HIS A 113 -16.81 1.37 14.14
N LEU A 114 -17.60 0.30 14.15
CA LEU A 114 -17.69 -0.65 13.05
C LEU A 114 -18.65 -0.13 11.98
N SER A 115 -18.45 -0.54 10.73
CA SER A 115 -19.30 -0.17 9.59
C SER A 115 -20.77 -0.61 9.75
N ASN A 116 -21.04 -1.61 10.58
CA ASN A 116 -22.40 -2.04 10.93
C ASN A 116 -23.07 -1.18 12.03
N GLY A 117 -22.47 -0.06 12.41
CA GLY A 117 -22.97 0.87 13.42
C GLY A 117 -22.74 0.43 14.87
N ARG A 118 -22.10 -0.71 15.11
CA ARG A 118 -21.74 -1.16 16.47
C ARG A 118 -20.47 -0.45 16.94
N THR A 119 -20.39 -0.22 18.26
CA THR A 119 -19.17 0.26 18.91
C THR A 119 -18.53 -0.87 19.71
N LEU A 120 -17.27 -1.17 19.42
CA LEU A 120 -16.42 -2.06 20.23
C LEU A 120 -15.55 -1.20 21.15
N LYS A 121 -15.33 -1.64 22.39
CA LYS A 121 -14.36 -1.02 23.29
C LYS A 121 -13.19 -1.96 23.52
N THR A 122 -11.97 -1.44 23.40
CA THR A 122 -10.75 -2.16 23.74
C THR A 122 -9.93 -1.36 24.74
N TRP A 123 -9.33 -2.05 25.70
CA TRP A 123 -8.38 -1.48 26.66
C TRP A 123 -6.96 -1.95 26.36
N ILE A 124 -6.74 -2.70 25.30
CA ILE A 124 -5.48 -3.39 25.08
C ILE A 124 -4.76 -2.75 23.88
N VAL A 125 -3.46 -2.57 24.03
CA VAL A 125 -2.55 -2.24 22.93
C VAL A 125 -1.34 -3.18 22.97
N LEU A 126 -0.94 -3.67 21.82
CA LEU A 126 0.35 -4.36 21.62
C LEU A 126 1.33 -3.28 21.17
N ARG A 127 2.33 -3.01 22.01
CA ARG A 127 3.33 -1.98 21.73
C ARG A 127 4.60 -2.57 21.17
N GLY A 128 5.25 -1.82 20.28
CA GLY A 128 6.53 -2.22 19.70
C GLY A 128 6.44 -3.45 18.79
N CYS A 129 5.32 -3.64 18.11
CA CYS A 129 5.26 -4.59 17.00
C CYS A 129 6.17 -4.10 15.88
N THR A 130 6.71 -5.02 15.07
CA THR A 130 7.68 -4.69 14.02
C THR A 130 7.18 -5.13 12.66
N ILE A 131 6.89 -4.20 11.77
CA ILE A 131 6.57 -4.49 10.37
C ILE A 131 7.86 -4.55 9.56
N GLY A 132 8.10 -5.65 8.86
CA GLY A 132 9.20 -5.80 7.91
C GLY A 132 8.78 -5.34 6.51
N LEU A 133 9.29 -4.18 6.08
CA LEU A 133 9.11 -3.66 4.71
C LEU A 133 10.46 -3.60 4.00
N LEU A 134 10.58 -4.30 2.87
CA LEU A 134 11.83 -4.35 2.08
C LEU A 134 13.07 -4.74 2.89
N GLY A 135 12.90 -5.53 3.96
CA GLY A 135 13.98 -5.93 4.86
C GLY A 135 14.31 -4.92 5.97
N HIS A 136 13.57 -3.81 6.06
CA HIS A 136 13.72 -2.80 7.11
C HIS A 136 12.59 -2.95 8.15
N PRO A 137 12.92 -3.02 9.45
CA PRO A 137 11.94 -3.08 10.52
C PRO A 137 11.38 -1.70 10.86
N TYR A 138 10.06 -1.60 11.01
CA TYR A 138 9.35 -0.40 11.44
C TYR A 138 8.47 -0.69 12.66
N ASN A 139 8.62 0.11 13.72
CA ASN A 139 7.85 -0.04 14.94
C ASN A 139 6.44 0.52 14.78
N ILE A 140 5.47 -0.22 15.29
CA ILE A 140 4.06 0.15 15.28
C ILE A 140 3.35 -0.39 16.51
N ASP A 141 2.42 0.40 17.03
CA ASP A 141 1.51 -0.02 18.08
C ASP A 141 0.18 -0.41 17.46
N MET A 142 -0.38 -1.55 17.88
CA MET A 142 -1.61 -2.09 17.33
C MET A 142 -2.62 -2.43 18.41
N MET A 143 -3.90 -2.23 18.14
CA MET A 143 -4.97 -2.70 19.01
C MET A 143 -5.49 -4.07 18.54
N PRO A 144 -5.51 -5.10 19.41
CA PRO A 144 -6.07 -6.39 19.04
C PRO A 144 -7.60 -6.32 19.01
N ILE A 145 -8.20 -6.77 17.90
CA ILE A 145 -9.66 -6.82 17.67
C ILE A 145 -10.01 -8.06 16.83
N ASP A 146 -11.30 -8.38 16.73
CA ASP A 146 -11.77 -9.39 15.78
C ASP A 146 -11.79 -8.79 14.36
N LEU A 147 -10.78 -9.12 13.56
CA LEU A 147 -10.76 -8.83 12.13
C LEU A 147 -11.40 -9.99 11.36
N GLY A 148 -11.98 -9.66 10.20
CA GLY A 148 -12.59 -10.65 9.30
C GLY A 148 -11.54 -11.44 8.53
N SER A 149 -11.32 -11.06 7.27
CA SER A 149 -10.41 -11.78 6.35
C SER A 149 -8.95 -11.37 6.46
N PHE A 150 -8.61 -10.38 7.29
CA PHE A 150 -7.27 -9.80 7.38
C PHE A 150 -6.63 -10.11 8.73
N ASP A 151 -5.32 -10.31 8.73
CA ASP A 151 -4.55 -10.46 9.96
C ASP A 151 -4.25 -9.10 10.60
N VAL A 152 -4.04 -8.08 9.77
CA VAL A 152 -3.61 -6.75 10.20
C VAL A 152 -4.30 -5.68 9.36
N THR A 153 -4.70 -4.58 9.98
CA THR A 153 -5.09 -3.33 9.31
C THR A 153 -4.12 -2.23 9.71
N ILE A 154 -3.56 -1.53 8.73
CA ILE A 154 -2.59 -0.46 8.92
C ILE A 154 -3.27 0.87 8.61
N ASP A 155 -3.19 1.77 9.59
CA ASP A 155 -3.60 3.17 9.47
C ASP A 155 -2.64 3.93 8.55
N MET A 156 -3.20 4.67 7.59
CA MET A 156 -2.43 5.45 6.62
C MET A 156 -1.67 6.62 7.25
N ASP A 157 -2.12 7.17 8.38
CA ASP A 157 -1.39 8.21 9.11
C ASP A 157 -0.07 7.67 9.68
N TRP A 158 -0.05 6.39 10.11
CA TRP A 158 1.19 5.74 10.53
C TRP A 158 2.20 5.61 9.39
N LEU A 159 1.74 5.25 8.18
CA LEU A 159 2.61 5.19 7.00
C LEU A 159 3.20 6.57 6.67
N ALA A 160 2.36 7.61 6.69
CA ALA A 160 2.78 8.97 6.41
C ALA A 160 3.84 9.46 7.42
N LYS A 161 3.64 9.22 8.72
CA LYS A 161 4.62 9.54 9.78
C LYS A 161 5.94 8.80 9.59
N SER A 162 5.87 7.57 9.08
CA SER A 162 7.03 6.73 8.80
C SER A 162 7.66 7.02 7.44
N HIS A 163 7.15 8.00 6.68
CA HIS A 163 7.57 8.35 5.33
C HIS A 163 7.52 7.16 4.35
N ILE A 164 6.59 6.24 4.57
CA ILE A 164 6.34 5.08 3.72
C ILE A 164 5.21 5.44 2.75
N VAL A 165 5.42 5.19 1.45
CA VAL A 165 4.41 5.41 0.41
C VAL A 165 4.09 4.08 -0.26
N ILE A 166 2.81 3.73 -0.30
CA ILE A 166 2.32 2.55 -1.01
C ILE A 166 1.62 3.02 -2.27
N VAL A 167 2.17 2.63 -3.42
CA VAL A 167 1.59 2.91 -4.74
C VAL A 167 0.84 1.67 -5.20
N CYS A 168 -0.49 1.71 -5.05
CA CYS A 168 -1.40 0.60 -5.27
C CYS A 168 -1.31 0.05 -6.70
N ASP A 169 -1.39 0.94 -7.70
CA ASP A 169 -1.42 0.60 -9.11
C ASP A 169 -0.11 0.00 -9.61
N GLU A 170 1.01 0.54 -9.09
CA GLU A 170 2.34 0.09 -9.45
C GLU A 170 2.79 -1.12 -8.63
N LYS A 171 2.03 -1.48 -7.59
CA LYS A 171 2.39 -2.58 -6.71
C LYS A 171 3.74 -2.33 -6.00
N ILE A 172 4.01 -1.08 -5.60
CA ILE A 172 5.30 -0.64 -5.04
C ILE A 172 5.15 -0.08 -3.63
N VAL A 173 6.10 -0.40 -2.76
CA VAL A 173 6.34 0.29 -1.49
C VAL A 173 7.61 1.12 -1.62
N ARG A 174 7.53 2.41 -1.29
CA ARG A 174 8.67 3.32 -1.22
C ARG A 174 8.94 3.63 0.24
N ILE A 175 10.18 3.44 0.65
CA ILE A 175 10.71 3.78 1.97
C ILE A 175 11.73 4.92 1.82
N PRO A 176 12.05 5.68 2.88
CA PRO A 176 13.03 6.76 2.84
C PRO A 176 14.42 6.36 2.33
#